data_AF-A0AAN6FPS2-F1
#
_entry.id   AF-A0AAN6FPS2-F1
#
_cell.length_a   1.000
_cell.length_b   1.000
_cell.length_c   1.000
_cell.angle_alpha   90.00
_cell.angle_beta   90.00
_cell.angle_gamma   90.00
#
_symmetry.space_group_name_H-M   'P 1'
#
loop_
_entity.id
_entity.type
_entity.pdbx_description
1 polymer ?
#
loop_
_entity_poly.entity_id
_entity_poly.type
_entity_poly.pdbx_seq_one_letter_code
_entity_poly.pdbx_strand_id
1 'polypeptide(L)'
;MHAENQKRSRTMATSSATATTSTTTKSGIHKLPNGSTVIPASTRPDGTTRKEIRVKPGYKPPEDVEVYKNKTADGWKNRGKGGVPGAEVEEEKLPPHKAAAAKNARRREARRRAAGDEKDGEAEGAGDAKNSVAEDGKLQTVLVEEVDPEAEAAKEARKLAKKLRQARELKEKKESGDALLPEQFAKVIKIQELIRQLDGLGFDAEGEKKGVAGLEEDGK
;
A
#
# COMPACT_ATOMS: atom_id res chain seq x y z
N MET A 1 -9.23 28.48 82.68
CA MET A 1 -8.87 28.62 81.26
C MET A 1 -8.71 27.22 80.69
N HIS A 2 -9.75 26.72 80.02
CA HIS A 2 -9.78 25.39 79.39
C HIS A 2 -9.23 25.48 77.96
N ALA A 3 -8.27 24.63 77.62
CA ALA A 3 -7.83 24.44 76.24
C ALA A 3 -7.83 22.94 75.94
N GLU A 4 -8.93 22.51 75.34
CA GLU A 4 -9.21 21.18 74.84
C GLU A 4 -8.46 20.97 73.53
N ASN A 5 -7.41 20.15 73.56
CA ASN A 5 -6.57 19.89 72.39
C ASN A 5 -7.18 18.72 71.60
N GLN A 6 -8.02 19.06 70.61
CA GLN A 6 -8.62 18.10 69.68
C GLN A 6 -7.54 17.37 68.87
N LYS A 7 -7.31 16.09 69.21
CA LYS A 7 -6.63 15.14 68.32
C LYS A 7 -7.48 14.94 67.06
N ARG A 8 -7.21 15.70 66.01
CA ARG A 8 -7.70 15.43 64.66
C ARG A 8 -6.97 14.20 64.11
N SER A 9 -7.58 13.03 64.26
CA SER A 9 -7.20 11.83 63.52
C SER A 9 -7.49 12.06 62.03
N ARG A 10 -6.45 12.38 61.27
CA ARG A 10 -6.49 12.50 59.81
C ARG A 10 -6.55 11.09 59.23
N THR A 11 -7.75 10.60 58.93
CA THR A 11 -7.95 9.40 58.12
C THR A 11 -7.52 9.70 56.68
N MET A 12 -6.27 9.36 56.33
CA MET A 12 -5.82 9.37 54.94
C MET A 12 -6.30 8.08 54.28
N ALA A 13 -7.50 8.11 53.72
CA ALA A 13 -7.94 7.10 52.75
C ALA A 13 -7.03 7.18 51.53
N THR A 14 -6.10 6.22 51.41
CA THR A 14 -5.27 6.01 50.22
C THR A 14 -5.68 4.70 49.57
N SER A 15 -6.89 4.65 49.00
CA SER A 15 -7.19 3.71 47.93
C SER A 15 -7.03 4.44 46.61
N SER A 16 -5.78 4.63 46.16
CA SER A 16 -5.53 5.02 44.79
C SER A 16 -6.02 3.87 43.91
N ALA A 17 -7.19 4.07 43.30
CA ALA A 17 -7.69 3.20 42.25
C ALA A 17 -6.58 3.02 41.22
N THR A 18 -6.13 1.78 41.04
CA THR A 18 -5.22 1.41 39.96
C THR A 18 -5.93 1.74 38.65
N ALA A 19 -5.61 2.87 38.04
CA ALA A 19 -6.04 3.22 36.71
C ALA A 19 -5.39 2.20 35.76
N THR A 20 -6.12 1.14 35.44
CA THR A 20 -5.74 0.13 34.48
C THR A 20 -5.72 0.80 33.10
N THR A 21 -4.57 1.32 32.68
CA THR A 21 -4.40 2.00 31.39
C THR A 21 -4.45 0.97 30.25
N SER A 22 -5.65 0.53 29.89
CA SER A 22 -5.83 -0.28 28.69
C SER A 22 -5.59 0.59 27.47
N THR A 23 -4.55 0.30 26.70
CA THR A 23 -4.30 0.99 25.43
C THR A 23 -5.26 0.43 24.38
N THR A 24 -6.17 1.26 23.87
CA THR A 24 -7.08 0.90 22.78
C THR A 24 -6.35 1.08 21.44
N THR A 25 -6.38 0.07 20.58
CA THR A 25 -5.82 0.15 19.22
C THR A 25 -6.80 0.79 18.24
N LYS A 26 -6.37 1.09 17.01
CA LYS A 26 -7.24 1.69 15.98
C LYS A 26 -8.43 0.80 15.63
N SER A 27 -8.23 -0.51 15.76
CA SER A 27 -9.27 -1.53 15.56
C SER A 27 -10.25 -1.66 16.74
N GLY A 28 -10.14 -0.82 17.77
CA GLY A 28 -10.99 -0.87 18.96
C GLY A 28 -10.65 -2.01 19.92
N ILE A 29 -9.48 -2.62 19.79
CA ILE A 29 -9.04 -3.73 20.65
C ILE A 29 -8.32 -3.17 21.88
N HIS A 30 -8.65 -3.67 23.07
CA HIS A 30 -8.01 -3.28 24.32
C HIS A 30 -6.89 -4.26 24.69
N LYS A 31 -5.70 -3.72 24.99
CA LYS A 31 -4.62 -4.49 25.63
C LYS A 31 -4.70 -4.32 27.14
N LEU A 32 -4.91 -5.43 27.85
CA LEU A 32 -4.93 -5.45 29.30
C LEU A 32 -3.50 -5.53 29.85
N PRO A 33 -3.26 -5.06 31.09
CA PRO A 33 -1.93 -5.14 31.71
C PRO A 33 -1.49 -6.58 31.99
N ASN A 34 -2.42 -7.53 32.01
CA ASN A 34 -2.15 -8.96 32.13
C ASN A 34 -1.59 -9.58 30.82
N GLY A 35 -1.35 -8.77 29.78
CA GLY A 35 -0.84 -9.23 28.48
C GLY A 35 -1.91 -9.82 27.54
N SER A 36 -3.15 -9.99 28.01
CA SER A 36 -4.25 -10.44 27.16
C SER A 36 -4.81 -9.28 26.32
N THR A 37 -5.33 -9.63 25.15
CA THR A 37 -5.89 -8.70 24.18
C THR A 37 -7.36 -9.04 24.00
N VAL A 38 -8.26 -8.07 24.15
CA VAL A 38 -9.72 -8.31 24.17
C VAL A 38 -10.49 -7.24 23.41
N ILE A 39 -11.62 -7.64 22.82
CA ILE A 39 -12.63 -6.72 22.29
C ILE A 39 -13.62 -6.43 23.42
N PRO A 40 -13.75 -5.17 23.86
CA PRO A 40 -14.56 -4.83 25.03
C PRO A 40 -16.04 -5.15 24.82
N ALA A 41 -16.75 -5.39 25.92
CA ALA A 41 -18.21 -5.52 25.91
C ALA A 41 -18.86 -4.26 25.33
N SER A 42 -19.92 -4.43 24.55
CA SER A 42 -20.65 -3.33 23.90
C SER A 42 -22.16 -3.48 24.03
N THR A 43 -22.87 -2.37 24.00
CA THR A 43 -24.33 -2.35 24.11
C THR A 43 -24.97 -2.42 22.73
N ARG A 44 -25.94 -3.31 22.55
CA ARG A 44 -26.75 -3.41 21.34
C ARG A 44 -27.76 -2.25 21.29
N PRO A 45 -28.33 -1.94 20.11
CA PRO A 45 -29.37 -0.90 20.00
C PRO A 45 -30.63 -1.20 20.83
N ASP A 46 -30.91 -2.46 21.13
CA ASP A 46 -32.01 -2.90 22.01
C ASP A 46 -31.69 -2.74 23.52
N GLY A 47 -30.50 -2.25 23.87
CA GLY A 47 -30.03 -2.08 25.25
C GLY A 47 -29.36 -3.32 25.87
N THR A 48 -29.41 -4.48 25.22
CA THR A 48 -28.75 -5.70 25.72
C THR A 48 -27.23 -5.63 25.52
N THR A 49 -26.44 -6.29 26.37
CA THR A 49 -24.97 -6.25 26.26
C THR A 49 -24.40 -7.44 25.47
N ARG A 50 -23.37 -7.18 24.68
CA ARG A 50 -22.50 -8.18 24.06
C ARG A 50 -21.36 -8.47 25.03
N LYS A 51 -21.06 -9.74 25.23
CA LYS A 51 -19.93 -10.16 26.06
C LYS A 51 -18.59 -9.74 25.43
N GLU A 52 -17.61 -9.51 26.29
CA GLU A 52 -16.22 -9.32 25.88
C GLU A 52 -15.68 -10.58 25.17
N ILE A 53 -14.84 -10.39 24.16
CA ILE A 53 -14.26 -11.48 23.36
C ILE A 53 -12.74 -11.42 23.45
N ARG A 54 -12.11 -12.53 23.83
CA ARG A 54 -10.65 -12.65 23.86
C ARG A 54 -10.11 -12.84 22.45
N VAL A 55 -9.04 -12.14 22.14
CA VAL A 55 -8.30 -12.21 20.86
C VAL A 55 -7.12 -13.16 21.01
N LYS A 56 -6.77 -13.87 19.94
CA LYS A 56 -5.59 -14.75 19.90
C LYS A 56 -4.31 -13.94 20.20
N PRO A 57 -3.41 -14.45 21.06
CA PRO A 57 -2.13 -13.79 21.30
C PRO A 57 -1.36 -13.56 19.98
N GLY A 58 -0.84 -12.35 19.78
CA GLY A 58 -0.07 -11.97 18.60
C GLY A 58 -0.90 -11.59 17.36
N TYR A 59 -2.22 -11.77 17.35
CA TYR A 59 -3.06 -11.32 16.23
C TYR A 59 -3.12 -9.79 16.19
N LYS A 60 -2.84 -9.21 15.03
CA LYS A 60 -3.00 -7.78 14.75
C LYS A 60 -3.87 -7.62 13.50
N PRO A 61 -5.02 -6.91 13.60
CA PRO A 61 -5.81 -6.56 12.43
C PRO A 61 -4.99 -5.68 11.46
N PRO A 62 -5.31 -5.69 10.16
CA PRO A 62 -4.58 -4.91 9.15
C PRO A 62 -4.58 -3.40 9.43
N GLU A 63 -5.63 -2.86 10.05
CA GLU A 63 -5.71 -1.45 10.48
C GLU A 63 -4.64 -1.09 11.53
N ASP A 64 -4.26 -2.05 12.37
CA ASP A 64 -3.23 -1.90 13.40
C ASP A 64 -1.82 -2.25 12.87
N VAL A 65 -1.70 -2.76 11.64
CA VAL A 65 -0.40 -3.01 11.01
C VAL A 65 0.14 -1.69 10.46
N GLU A 66 1.26 -1.24 11.00
CA GLU A 66 1.93 -0.03 10.54
C GLU A 66 2.51 -0.27 9.15
N VAL A 67 1.87 0.33 8.14
CA VAL A 67 2.44 0.45 6.80
C VAL A 67 3.67 1.34 6.91
N TYR A 68 4.80 0.89 6.33
CA TYR A 68 6.04 1.66 6.34
C TYR A 68 5.80 3.08 5.82
N LYS A 69 6.23 4.06 6.61
CA LYS A 69 6.26 5.46 6.20
C LYS A 69 7.63 6.04 6.48
N ASN A 70 8.21 6.69 5.46
CA ASN A 70 9.47 7.38 5.63
C ASN A 70 9.27 8.58 6.58
N LYS A 71 10.01 8.60 7.68
CA LYS A 71 9.93 9.63 8.73
C LYS A 71 10.08 11.05 8.16
N THR A 72 10.99 11.25 7.21
CA THR A 72 11.23 12.55 6.56
C THR A 72 10.05 12.93 5.66
N ALA A 73 9.50 11.96 4.92
CA ALA A 73 8.34 12.19 4.05
C ALA A 73 7.06 12.47 4.85
N ASP A 74 6.85 11.78 5.96
CA ASP A 74 5.75 12.05 6.89
C ASP A 74 5.89 13.43 7.54
N GLY A 75 7.11 13.80 7.95
CA GLY A 75 7.40 15.14 8.46
C GLY A 75 7.12 16.23 7.42
N TRP A 76 7.44 15.98 6.15
CA TRP A 76 7.12 16.89 5.05
C TRP A 76 5.60 17.01 4.80
N LYS A 77 4.89 15.88 4.76
CA LYS A 77 3.43 15.85 4.55
C LYS A 77 2.65 16.54 5.68
N ASN A 78 3.15 16.46 6.91
CA ASN A 78 2.52 17.07 8.07
C ASN A 78 3.02 18.49 8.37
N ARG A 79 4.01 19.00 7.62
CA ARG A 79 4.55 20.36 7.75
C ARG A 79 3.47 21.36 7.30
N GLY A 80 2.76 21.93 8.27
CA GLY A 80 1.64 22.86 8.05
C GLY A 80 0.26 22.28 8.36
N LYS A 81 0.16 21.01 8.77
CA LYS A 81 -1.10 20.42 9.28
C LYS A 81 -1.29 20.58 10.79
N GLY A 82 -0.28 21.05 11.51
CA GLY A 82 -0.43 21.58 12.86
C GLY A 82 -0.18 23.08 12.78
N GLY A 83 -1.07 23.88 13.36
CA GLY A 83 -0.81 25.31 13.57
C GLY A 83 0.48 25.53 14.37
N VAL A 84 0.87 26.79 14.54
CA VAL A 84 2.03 27.11 15.36
C VAL A 84 1.88 26.49 16.76
N PRO A 85 2.86 25.73 17.27
CA PRO A 85 2.77 25.11 18.58
C PRO A 85 2.45 26.17 19.66
N GLY A 86 1.31 26.02 20.35
CA GLY A 86 0.84 26.96 21.38
C GLY A 86 -0.29 27.91 20.95
N ALA A 87 -0.69 27.94 19.68
CA ALA A 87 -1.94 28.57 19.28
C ALA A 87 -3.04 27.50 19.15
N GLU A 88 -4.08 27.60 19.99
CA GLU A 88 -5.33 26.89 19.75
C GLU A 88 -5.91 27.43 18.45
N VAL A 89 -5.86 26.63 17.39
CA VAL A 89 -6.58 26.95 16.15
C VAL A 89 -8.03 26.65 16.44
N GLU A 90 -8.79 27.65 16.89
CA GLU A 90 -10.24 27.60 16.73
C GLU A 90 -10.49 27.30 15.24
N GLU A 91 -11.24 26.24 14.96
CA GLU A 91 -11.75 25.98 13.62
C GLU A 91 -12.65 27.15 13.25
N GLU A 92 -12.07 28.23 12.71
CA GLU A 92 -12.82 29.29 12.07
C GLU A 92 -13.56 28.64 10.91
N LYS A 93 -14.85 28.39 11.16
CA LYS A 93 -15.86 28.08 10.17
C LYS A 93 -15.71 29.10 9.05
N LEU A 94 -15.10 28.67 7.95
CA LEU A 94 -14.82 29.48 6.78
C LEU A 94 -16.02 30.38 6.46
N PRO A 95 -15.82 31.68 6.24
CA PRO A 95 -16.91 32.62 6.03
C PRO A 95 -17.76 32.20 4.81
N PRO A 96 -19.09 32.42 4.86
CA PRO A 96 -20.07 31.80 3.95
C PRO A 96 -19.84 32.13 2.47
N HIS A 97 -19.03 33.13 2.15
CA HIS A 97 -18.70 33.53 0.78
C HIS A 97 -17.72 32.58 0.06
N LYS A 98 -16.97 31.71 0.77
CA LYS A 98 -16.06 30.71 0.15
C LYS A 98 -16.65 29.30 0.07
N ALA A 99 -17.71 29.01 0.81
CA ALA A 99 -18.36 27.69 0.83
C ALA A 99 -19.05 27.34 -0.51
N ALA A 100 -19.59 28.34 -1.21
CA ALA A 100 -20.20 28.16 -2.53
C ALA A 100 -19.17 27.81 -3.62
N ALA A 101 -18.00 28.45 -3.58
CA ALA A 101 -16.90 28.16 -4.50
C ALA A 101 -16.33 26.74 -4.28
N ALA A 102 -16.19 26.31 -3.02
CA ALA A 102 -15.74 24.96 -2.67
C ALA A 102 -16.73 23.85 -3.11
N LYS A 103 -18.05 24.12 -3.01
CA LYS A 103 -19.08 23.19 -3.51
C LYS A 103 -19.09 23.09 -5.04
N ASN A 104 -18.92 24.21 -5.75
CA ASN A 104 -18.82 24.21 -7.21
C ASN A 104 -17.54 23.52 -7.72
N ALA A 105 -16.42 23.68 -7.01
CA ALA A 105 -15.19 22.96 -7.31
C ALA A 105 -15.36 21.44 -7.18
N ARG A 106 -15.98 20.95 -6.08
CA ARG A 106 -16.29 19.53 -5.89
C ARG A 106 -17.24 18.96 -6.94
N ARG A 107 -18.26 19.72 -7.36
CA ARG A 107 -19.19 19.28 -8.42
C ARG A 107 -18.51 19.19 -9.79
N ARG A 108 -17.61 20.12 -10.09
CA ARG A 108 -16.84 20.13 -11.35
C ARG A 108 -15.76 19.04 -11.39
N GLU A 109 -15.18 18.71 -10.24
CA GLU A 109 -14.22 17.60 -10.11
C GLU A 109 -14.94 16.24 -10.17
N ALA A 110 -16.08 16.07 -9.49
CA ALA A 110 -16.88 14.85 -9.58
C ALA A 110 -17.40 14.60 -11.00
N ARG A 111 -17.77 15.66 -11.74
CA ARG A 111 -18.17 15.53 -13.15
C ARG A 111 -17.00 15.21 -14.08
N ARG A 112 -15.78 15.68 -13.77
CA ARG A 112 -14.57 15.31 -14.52
C ARG A 112 -14.16 13.85 -14.24
N ARG A 113 -14.22 13.42 -12.99
CA ARG A 113 -13.99 12.02 -12.58
C ARG A 113 -15.03 11.05 -13.17
N ALA A 114 -16.29 11.47 -13.25
CA ALA A 114 -17.35 10.67 -13.89
C ALA A 114 -17.29 10.68 -15.44
N ALA A 115 -16.64 11.68 -16.04
CA ALA A 115 -16.48 11.80 -17.49
C ALA A 115 -15.22 11.10 -18.03
N GLY A 116 -14.44 10.41 -17.18
CA GLY A 116 -13.31 9.59 -17.62
C GLY A 116 -12.15 10.37 -18.25
N ASP A 117 -12.06 11.68 -18.04
CA ASP A 117 -10.94 12.50 -18.51
C ASP A 117 -9.79 12.41 -17.48
N GLU A 118 -9.23 11.21 -17.33
CA GLU A 118 -7.94 10.95 -16.71
C GLU A 118 -6.91 10.73 -17.82
N LYS A 119 -6.34 11.84 -18.32
CA LYS A 119 -5.09 11.81 -19.10
C LYS A 119 -3.95 12.29 -18.19
N ASP A 120 -3.22 11.29 -17.71
CA ASP A 120 -1.86 11.23 -17.15
C ASP A 120 -1.25 12.41 -16.36
N GLY A 121 -0.85 12.07 -15.14
CA GLY A 121 0.28 12.65 -14.42
C GLY A 121 1.15 11.52 -13.89
N GLU A 122 2.03 11.03 -14.75
CA GLU A 122 2.97 9.93 -14.56
C GLU A 122 4.17 10.34 -13.70
N ALA A 123 4.58 9.49 -12.77
CA ALA A 123 5.97 9.38 -12.29
C ALA A 123 6.17 8.08 -11.50
N GLU A 124 6.66 7.06 -12.22
CA GLU A 124 7.79 6.19 -11.87
C GLU A 124 8.02 5.84 -10.39
N GLY A 125 7.98 4.53 -10.11
CA GLY A 125 8.39 3.95 -8.83
C GLY A 125 8.23 2.44 -8.83
N ALA A 126 9.14 1.74 -9.51
CA ALA A 126 9.27 0.29 -9.51
C ALA A 126 9.25 -0.32 -8.10
N GLY A 127 8.59 -1.47 -7.97
CA GLY A 127 8.61 -2.28 -6.75
C GLY A 127 7.53 -3.34 -6.70
N ASP A 128 7.42 -4.18 -7.74
CA ASP A 128 6.59 -5.38 -7.71
C ASP A 128 7.35 -6.50 -6.98
N ALA A 129 6.96 -6.74 -5.73
CA ALA A 129 7.36 -7.90 -4.95
C ALA A 129 6.21 -8.30 -4.03
N LYS A 130 5.22 -8.98 -4.59
CA LYS A 130 4.29 -9.84 -3.83
C LYS A 130 3.87 -11.03 -4.68
N ASN A 131 4.49 -12.18 -4.43
CA ASN A 131 3.76 -13.43 -4.50
C ASN A 131 3.63 -13.99 -3.09
N SER A 132 2.40 -14.04 -2.61
CA SER A 132 2.00 -14.62 -1.34
C SER A 132 1.48 -16.02 -1.60
N VAL A 133 2.11 -17.04 -1.01
CA VAL A 133 1.41 -18.28 -0.66
C VAL A 133 1.81 -18.64 0.76
N ALA A 134 0.79 -18.69 1.62
CA ALA A 134 0.87 -19.31 2.93
C ALA A 134 0.78 -20.83 2.75
N GLU A 135 1.65 -21.59 3.41
CA GLU A 135 1.23 -22.66 4.30
C GLU A 135 2.38 -23.17 5.18
N ASP A 136 1.96 -23.73 6.31
CA ASP A 136 2.67 -24.09 7.52
C ASP A 136 3.77 -25.16 7.37
N GLY A 137 4.63 -25.20 8.39
CA GLY A 137 5.87 -25.94 8.39
C GLY A 137 5.78 -27.45 8.51
N LYS A 138 6.75 -28.13 7.88
CA LYS A 138 7.40 -29.31 8.46
C LYS A 138 8.78 -29.53 7.84
N LEU A 139 9.79 -29.47 8.72
CA LEU A 139 11.03 -30.25 8.76
C LEU A 139 11.83 -30.52 7.46
N GLN A 140 13.10 -30.09 7.52
CA GLN A 140 14.28 -30.75 6.94
C GLN A 140 14.29 -30.97 5.41
N THR A 141 15.15 -30.25 4.69
CA THR A 141 16.47 -30.75 4.25
C THR A 141 17.16 -29.68 3.39
N VAL A 142 18.44 -29.46 3.68
CA VAL A 142 19.37 -28.68 2.88
C VAL A 142 19.60 -29.40 1.56
N LEU A 143 19.10 -28.86 0.45
CA LEU A 143 19.55 -29.22 -0.90
C LEU A 143 19.69 -27.95 -1.73
N VAL A 144 20.84 -27.87 -2.37
CA VAL A 144 21.43 -26.75 -3.09
C VAL A 144 20.56 -26.37 -4.30
N GLU A 145 20.29 -25.07 -4.42
CA GLU A 145 19.78 -24.43 -5.63
C GLU A 145 20.79 -24.60 -6.78
N GLU A 146 20.39 -25.32 -7.82
CA GLU A 146 20.85 -25.07 -9.19
C GLU A 146 19.62 -24.66 -9.99
N VAL A 147 19.30 -23.36 -9.95
CA VAL A 147 18.41 -22.76 -10.95
C VAL A 147 19.23 -22.73 -12.24
N ASP A 148 18.95 -23.68 -13.11
CA ASP A 148 19.60 -23.85 -14.41
C ASP A 148 19.59 -22.51 -15.19
N PRO A 149 20.74 -21.98 -15.64
CA PRO A 149 20.84 -20.70 -16.36
C PRO A 149 19.92 -20.63 -17.59
N GLU A 150 19.55 -21.77 -18.16
CA GLU A 150 18.61 -21.88 -19.27
C GLU A 150 17.18 -21.46 -18.87
N ALA A 151 16.76 -21.72 -17.64
CA ALA A 151 15.44 -21.34 -17.13
C ALA A 151 15.33 -19.83 -16.84
N GLU A 152 16.45 -19.16 -16.54
CA GLU A 152 16.50 -17.71 -16.39
C GLU A 152 16.45 -17.00 -17.75
N ALA A 153 17.24 -17.47 -18.73
CA ALA A 153 17.20 -16.96 -20.09
C ALA A 153 15.81 -17.08 -20.73
N ALA A 154 15.09 -18.18 -20.50
CA ALA A 154 13.72 -18.35 -21.00
C ALA A 154 12.71 -17.38 -20.36
N LYS A 155 12.87 -17.07 -19.06
CA LYS A 155 12.01 -16.09 -18.38
C LYS A 155 12.30 -14.67 -18.89
N GLU A 156 13.56 -14.35 -19.16
CA GLU A 156 13.96 -13.07 -19.75
C GLU A 156 13.45 -12.92 -21.17
N ALA A 157 13.57 -13.96 -21.99
CA ALA A 157 13.01 -13.98 -23.34
C ALA A 157 11.49 -13.73 -23.33
N ARG A 158 10.74 -14.38 -22.44
CA ARG A 158 9.28 -14.13 -22.29
C ARG A 158 8.97 -12.70 -21.87
N LYS A 159 9.80 -12.07 -21.02
CA LYS A 159 9.63 -10.66 -20.64
C LYS A 159 9.90 -9.73 -21.84
N LEU A 160 10.95 -10.00 -22.61
CA LEU A 160 11.31 -9.22 -23.79
C LEU A 160 10.28 -9.38 -24.92
N ALA A 161 9.78 -10.59 -25.17
CA ALA A 161 8.72 -10.86 -26.14
C ALA A 161 7.42 -10.10 -25.80
N LYS A 162 7.04 -10.02 -24.52
CA LYS A 162 5.90 -9.20 -24.09
C LYS A 162 6.09 -7.71 -24.39
N LYS A 163 7.28 -7.16 -24.12
CA LYS A 163 7.61 -5.76 -24.45
C LYS A 163 7.58 -5.53 -25.96
N LEU A 164 8.05 -6.50 -26.74
CA LEU A 164 8.05 -6.47 -28.20
C LEU A 164 6.61 -6.44 -28.75
N ARG A 165 5.72 -7.28 -28.21
CA ARG A 165 4.29 -7.29 -28.57
C ARG A 165 3.61 -5.95 -28.27
N GLN A 166 3.83 -5.39 -27.08
CA GLN A 166 3.30 -4.07 -26.73
C GLN A 166 3.82 -2.97 -27.66
N ALA A 167 5.11 -3.00 -27.99
CA ALA A 167 5.71 -2.03 -28.90
C ALA A 167 5.17 -2.16 -30.34
N ARG A 168 4.91 -3.39 -30.82
CA ARG A 168 4.25 -3.65 -32.11
C ARG A 168 2.81 -3.10 -32.13
N GLU A 169 2.03 -3.31 -31.07
CA GLU A 169 0.68 -2.76 -30.95
C GLU A 169 0.68 -1.22 -30.95
N LEU A 170 1.65 -0.59 -30.27
CA LEU A 170 1.82 0.86 -30.30
C LEU A 170 2.24 1.36 -31.70
N LYS A 171 3.01 0.57 -32.45
CA LYS A 171 3.37 0.86 -33.84
C LYS A 171 2.15 0.78 -34.76
N GLU A 172 1.32 -0.25 -34.62
CA GLU A 172 0.07 -0.39 -35.38
C GLU A 172 -0.89 0.75 -35.08
N LYS A 173 -1.02 1.17 -33.81
CA LYS A 173 -1.81 2.36 -33.42
C LYS A 173 -1.28 3.66 -34.03
N LYS A 174 0.04 3.78 -34.18
CA LYS A 174 0.68 4.90 -34.87
C LYS A 174 0.30 4.91 -36.35
N GLU A 175 0.36 3.75 -37.00
CA GLU A 175 0.03 3.57 -38.41
C GLU A 175 -1.47 3.78 -38.67
N SER A 176 -2.34 3.43 -37.71
CA SER A 176 -3.77 3.74 -37.76
C SER A 176 -4.09 5.22 -37.50
N GLY A 177 -3.08 6.07 -37.27
CA GLY A 177 -3.22 7.52 -37.13
C GLY A 177 -3.58 8.02 -35.73
N ASP A 178 -3.44 7.17 -34.69
CA ASP A 178 -3.68 7.58 -33.31
C ASP A 178 -2.49 8.37 -32.73
N ALA A 179 -2.77 9.35 -31.88
CA ALA A 179 -1.77 10.26 -31.33
C ALA A 179 -1.13 9.66 -30.06
N LEU A 180 0.03 9.01 -30.23
CA LEU A 180 0.77 8.41 -29.12
C LEU A 180 1.53 9.46 -28.28
N LEU A 181 1.71 9.14 -26.99
CA LEU A 181 2.55 9.92 -26.09
C LEU A 181 4.05 9.76 -26.46
N PRO A 182 4.90 10.75 -26.15
CA PRO A 182 6.36 10.67 -26.38
C PRO A 182 7.01 9.41 -25.79
N GLU A 183 6.56 8.98 -24.61
CA GLU A 183 7.05 7.76 -23.98
C GLU A 183 6.67 6.49 -24.77
N GLN A 184 5.48 6.47 -25.36
CA GLN A 184 5.03 5.35 -26.20
C GLN A 184 5.84 5.27 -27.50
N PHE A 185 6.24 6.41 -28.08
CA PHE A 185 7.18 6.42 -29.20
C PHE A 185 8.55 5.85 -28.83
N ALA A 186 9.03 6.09 -27.62
CA ALA A 186 10.28 5.47 -27.15
C ALA A 186 10.16 3.94 -27.09
N LYS A 187 9.00 3.38 -26.74
CA LYS A 187 8.74 1.93 -26.79
C LYS A 187 8.78 1.39 -28.22
N VAL A 188 8.22 2.13 -29.18
CA VAL A 188 8.25 1.78 -30.61
C VAL A 188 9.67 1.85 -31.20
N ILE A 189 10.47 2.84 -30.80
CA ILE A 189 11.88 2.96 -31.27
C ILE A 189 12.72 1.77 -30.77
N LYS A 190 12.47 1.30 -29.54
CA LYS A 190 13.18 0.16 -28.93
C LYS A 190 12.86 -1.21 -29.55
N ILE A 191 11.95 -1.30 -30.53
CA ILE A 191 11.59 -2.59 -31.17
C ILE A 191 12.83 -3.32 -31.70
N GLN A 192 13.71 -2.64 -32.43
CA GLN A 192 14.91 -3.25 -33.00
C GLN A 192 15.91 -3.71 -31.93
N GLU A 193 16.01 -2.97 -30.83
CA GLU A 193 16.86 -3.34 -29.69
C GLU A 193 16.33 -4.59 -28.98
N LEU A 194 15.01 -4.66 -28.75
CA LEU A 194 14.37 -5.82 -28.13
C LEU A 194 14.52 -7.09 -28.99
N ILE A 195 14.44 -6.97 -30.32
CA ILE A 195 14.70 -8.09 -31.24
C ILE A 195 16.14 -8.56 -31.10
N ARG A 196 17.11 -7.64 -31.10
CA ARG A 196 18.53 -8.00 -30.95
C ARG A 196 18.84 -8.65 -29.59
N GLN A 197 18.17 -8.21 -28.52
CA GLN A 197 18.29 -8.83 -27.19
C GLN A 197 17.72 -10.26 -27.18
N LEU A 198 16.58 -10.49 -27.84
CA LEU A 198 16.01 -11.84 -28.01
C LEU A 198 16.92 -12.74 -28.84
N ASP A 199 17.40 -12.26 -29.98
CA ASP A 199 18.34 -13.00 -30.84
C ASP A 199 19.65 -13.34 -30.10
N GLY A 200 20.15 -12.43 -29.26
CA GLY A 200 21.33 -12.65 -28.43
C GLY A 200 21.13 -13.70 -27.33
N LEU A 201 19.89 -13.89 -26.87
CA LEU A 201 19.50 -14.96 -25.96
C LEU A 201 19.13 -16.26 -26.71
N GLY A 202 19.15 -16.25 -28.04
CA GLY A 202 18.77 -17.40 -28.87
C GLY A 202 17.26 -17.65 -28.89
N PHE A 203 16.44 -16.60 -28.77
CA PHE A 203 14.99 -16.65 -28.92
C PHE A 203 14.54 -15.82 -30.12
N ASP A 204 13.45 -16.21 -30.76
CA ASP A 204 12.86 -15.48 -31.88
C ASP A 204 12.00 -14.29 -31.40
N ALA A 205 11.41 -13.56 -32.36
CA ALA A 205 10.59 -12.39 -32.05
C ALA A 205 9.24 -12.72 -31.37
N GLU A 206 8.87 -14.01 -31.29
CA GLU A 206 7.70 -14.54 -30.57
C GLU A 206 8.09 -14.97 -29.13
N GLY A 207 9.39 -15.09 -28.82
CA GLY A 207 9.90 -15.54 -27.53
C GLY A 207 10.04 -17.06 -27.44
N GLU A 208 10.04 -17.77 -28.57
CA GLU A 208 10.33 -19.19 -28.67
C GLU A 208 11.84 -19.42 -28.82
N LYS A 209 12.35 -20.51 -28.24
CA LYS A 209 13.77 -20.85 -28.34
C LYS A 209 14.06 -21.11 -29.81
N LYS A 210 15.04 -20.40 -30.36
CA LYS A 210 15.51 -20.50 -31.74
C LYS A 210 16.25 -21.83 -31.91
N GLY A 211 15.49 -22.93 -31.88
CA GLY A 211 15.96 -24.29 -32.04
C GLY A 211 15.68 -24.75 -33.47
N VAL A 212 16.71 -24.76 -34.31
CA VAL A 212 16.93 -25.70 -35.44
C VAL A 212 15.76 -25.95 -36.42
N ALA A 213 14.74 -25.09 -36.53
CA ALA A 213 13.62 -25.27 -37.45
C ALA A 213 13.62 -24.34 -38.68
N GLY A 214 14.65 -23.50 -38.85
CA GLY A 214 14.68 -22.46 -39.89
C GLY A 214 15.95 -22.38 -40.72
N LEU A 215 16.76 -23.45 -40.78
CA LEU A 215 17.98 -23.51 -41.61
C LEU A 215 17.93 -24.60 -42.70
N GLU A 216 16.74 -24.94 -43.19
CA GLU A 216 16.56 -25.69 -44.44
C GLU A 216 15.44 -25.04 -45.27
N GLU A 217 15.73 -23.93 -45.95
CA GLU A 217 15.07 -23.50 -47.19
C GLU A 217 15.70 -22.19 -47.66
N ASP A 218 16.92 -22.27 -48.20
CA ASP A 218 17.43 -21.29 -49.16
C ASP A 218 18.56 -21.96 -49.94
N GLY A 219 18.14 -22.84 -50.84
CA GLY A 219 19.01 -23.66 -51.67
C GLY A 219 18.32 -24.03 -52.98
N LYS A 220 17.88 -23.03 -53.75
CA LYS A 220 17.89 -23.10 -55.23
C LYS A 220 17.76 -21.74 -55.89
#